data_AF-A0A0F7L0C6-F1
#
_entry.id   AF-A0A0F7L0C6-F1
#
_cell.length_a   1.000
_cell.length_b   1.000
_cell.length_c   1.000
_cell.angle_alpha   90.00
_cell.angle_beta   90.00
_cell.angle_gamma   90.00
#
_symmetry.space_group_name_H-M   'P 1'
#
loop_
_entity.id
_entity.type
_entity.pdbx_description
1 polymer ?
#
loop_
_entity_poly.entity_id
_entity_poly.type
_entity_poly.pdbx_seq_one_letter_code
_entity_poly.pdbx_strand_id
1 'polypeptide(L)'
;MPKPKRPNMTLREQEDAAKIQCYDWNAQYKEGVTVTYEELLGSGESIQTKTCGRAFVMCCEPVIMVEDVSGAVSLDHCTVVAEEAA
;
A
#
# COMPACT_ATOMS: atom_id res chain seq x y z
N MET A 1 20.50 2.20 -9.95
CA MET A 1 19.07 2.41 -10.24
C MET A 1 18.30 1.26 -9.62
N PRO A 2 17.18 1.50 -8.90
CA PRO A 2 16.34 0.41 -8.42
C PRO A 2 15.87 -0.42 -9.62
N LYS A 3 15.91 -1.74 -9.49
CA LYS A 3 15.42 -2.64 -10.53
C LYS A 3 13.88 -2.49 -10.60
N PRO A 4 13.28 -2.47 -11.80
CA PRO A 4 11.82 -2.50 -11.89
C PRO A 4 11.31 -3.78 -11.21
N LYS A 5 10.36 -3.63 -10.29
CA LYS A 5 9.70 -4.76 -9.61
C LYS A 5 9.09 -5.76 -10.61
N ARG A 6 8.75 -5.29 -11.82
CA ARG A 6 8.15 -6.08 -12.91
C ARG A 6 8.98 -5.91 -14.19
N PRO A 7 9.99 -6.75 -14.44
CA PRO A 7 10.98 -6.53 -15.52
C PRO A 7 10.39 -6.65 -16.94
N ASN A 8 9.19 -7.23 -17.09
CA ASN A 8 8.52 -7.41 -18.38
C ASN A 8 7.39 -6.42 -18.66
N MET A 9 7.22 -5.37 -17.84
CA MET A 9 6.19 -4.34 -18.04
C MET A 9 6.80 -2.98 -18.36
N THR A 10 6.20 -2.28 -19.31
CA THR A 10 6.46 -0.85 -19.54
C THR A 10 6.02 -0.01 -18.34
N LEU A 11 6.54 1.20 -18.21
CA LEU A 11 6.13 2.12 -17.13
C LEU A 11 4.62 2.38 -17.13
N ARG A 12 4.00 2.46 -18.30
CA ARG A 12 2.55 2.66 -18.44
C ARG A 12 1.76 1.47 -17.91
N GLU A 13 2.19 0.25 -18.23
CA GLU A 13 1.54 -0.97 -17.71
C GLU A 13 1.71 -1.11 -16.20
N GLN A 14 2.87 -0.69 -15.66
CA GLN A 14 3.09 -0.65 -14.22
C GLN A 14 2.15 0.35 -13.55
N GLU A 15 2.01 1.56 -14.11
CA GLU A 15 1.10 2.58 -13.61
C GLU A 15 -0.37 2.12 -13.67
N ASP A 16 -0.80 1.52 -14.78
CA ASP A 16 -2.17 1.02 -14.94
C ASP A 16 -2.47 -0.12 -13.95
N ALA A 17 -1.52 -1.02 -13.72
CA ALA A 17 -1.67 -2.06 -12.70
C ALA A 17 -1.74 -1.48 -11.28
N ALA A 18 -0.92 -0.48 -10.95
CA ALA A 18 -0.98 0.21 -9.67
C ALA A 18 -2.33 0.93 -9.48
N LYS A 19 -2.87 1.57 -10.53
CA LYS A 19 -4.20 2.21 -10.48
C LYS A 19 -5.31 1.21 -10.18
N ILE A 20 -5.28 0.05 -10.83
CA ILE A 20 -6.25 -1.03 -10.59
C ILE A 20 -6.18 -1.47 -9.12
N GLN A 21 -4.97 -1.71 -8.61
CA GLN A 21 -4.79 -2.11 -7.21
C GLN A 21 -5.28 -1.05 -6.21
N CYS A 22 -5.03 0.24 -6.46
CA CYS A 22 -5.60 1.31 -5.64
C CYS A 22 -7.14 1.37 -5.73
N TYR A 23 -7.70 1.12 -6.91
CA TYR A 23 -9.16 1.09 -7.09
C TYR A 23 -9.78 -0.05 -6.28
N ASP A 24 -9.26 -1.26 -6.44
CA ASP A 24 -9.74 -2.45 -5.74
C ASP A 24 -9.63 -2.28 -4.22
N TRP A 25 -8.50 -1.76 -3.73
CA TRP A 25 -8.32 -1.43 -2.32
C TRP A 25 -9.39 -0.46 -1.82
N ASN A 26 -9.58 0.67 -2.51
CA ASN A 26 -10.54 1.69 -2.12
C ASN A 26 -12.00 1.24 -2.25
N ALA A 27 -12.28 0.22 -3.06
CA ALA A 27 -13.60 -0.39 -3.15
C ALA A 27 -13.85 -1.35 -1.98
N GLN A 28 -12.81 -2.02 -1.49
CA GLN A 28 -12.90 -3.02 -0.43
C GLN A 28 -12.82 -2.41 0.98
N TYR A 29 -12.01 -1.37 1.17
CA TYR A 29 -11.66 -0.83 2.48
C TYR A 29 -12.01 0.66 2.58
N LYS A 30 -12.59 1.06 3.71
CA LYS A 30 -12.84 2.47 4.04
C LYS A 30 -11.57 3.12 4.58
N GLU A 31 -11.56 4.45 4.63
CA GLU A 31 -10.52 5.20 5.33
C GLU A 31 -10.53 4.85 6.83
N GLY A 32 -9.36 4.87 7.48
CA GLY A 32 -9.23 4.55 8.91
C GLY A 32 -9.09 3.06 9.22
N VAL A 33 -8.92 2.21 8.20
CA VAL A 33 -8.69 0.77 8.38
C VAL A 33 -7.33 0.51 9.00
N THR A 34 -7.30 -0.43 9.93
CA THR A 34 -6.08 -0.88 10.58
C THR A 34 -5.27 -1.75 9.63
N VAL A 35 -4.02 -1.38 9.40
CA VAL A 35 -3.06 -2.09 8.56
C VAL A 35 -1.79 -2.38 9.34
N THR A 36 -1.13 -3.47 9.00
CA THR A 36 0.22 -3.79 9.47
C THR A 36 1.18 -3.68 8.31
N TYR A 37 2.31 -3.00 8.50
CA TYR A 37 3.39 -2.89 7.52
C TYR A 37 4.75 -3.08 8.20
N GLU A 38 5.78 -3.46 7.43
CA GLU A 38 7.15 -3.54 7.94
C GLU A 38 7.82 -2.16 7.87
N GLU A 39 8.42 -1.69 8.98
CA GLU A 39 9.13 -0.41 9.04
C GLU A 39 10.27 -0.34 8.00
N LEU A 40 10.97 -1.47 7.83
CA LEU A 40 12.01 -1.67 6.83
C LEU A 40 11.63 -2.85 5.96
N LEU A 41 11.57 -2.59 4.65
CA LEU A 41 11.19 -3.59 3.66
C LEU A 41 12.03 -4.87 3.76
N GLY A 42 11.42 -5.97 4.20
CA GLY A 42 12.05 -7.29 4.26
C GLY A 42 12.98 -7.53 5.45
N SER A 43 13.04 -6.62 6.44
CA SER A 43 13.88 -6.81 7.63
C SER A 43 13.46 -6.01 8.87
N GLY A 44 12.35 -5.28 8.82
CA GLY A 44 11.91 -4.37 9.89
C GLY A 44 10.91 -4.97 10.87
N GLU A 45 10.61 -4.21 11.92
CA GLU A 45 9.50 -4.51 12.83
C GLU A 45 8.16 -4.32 12.10
N SER A 46 7.20 -5.21 12.37
CA SER A 46 5.83 -5.07 11.89
C SER A 46 5.08 -4.06 12.76
N ILE A 47 4.77 -2.91 12.19
CA ILE A 47 4.04 -1.82 12.85
C ILE A 47 2.58 -1.89 12.43
N GLN A 48 1.68 -1.86 13.41
CA GLN A 48 0.25 -1.74 13.18
C GLN A 48 -0.16 -0.26 13.31
N THR A 49 -0.88 0.25 12.32
CA THR A 49 -1.33 1.65 12.25
C THR A 49 -2.67 1.75 11.52
N LYS A 50 -3.25 2.94 11.41
CA LYS A 50 -4.47 3.21 10.66
C LYS A 50 -4.17 3.96 9.37
N THR A 51 -4.95 3.70 8.34
CA THR A 51 -4.86 4.43 7.07
C THR A 51 -5.46 5.83 7.21
N CYS A 52 -4.77 6.84 6.68
CA CYS A 52 -5.26 8.21 6.62
C CYS A 52 -5.61 8.59 5.17
N GLY A 53 -6.81 8.19 4.74
CA GLY A 53 -7.34 8.48 3.41
C GLY A 53 -7.33 7.29 2.45
N ARG A 54 -7.46 7.61 1.16
CA ARG A 54 -7.56 6.63 0.06
C ARG A 54 -6.20 6.22 -0.46
N ALA A 55 -6.09 4.98 -0.94
CA ALA A 55 -4.93 4.53 -1.68
C ALA A 55 -4.80 5.27 -3.02
N PHE A 56 -3.58 5.56 -3.44
CA PHE A 56 -3.25 6.29 -4.66
C PHE A 56 -1.92 5.81 -5.25
N VAL A 57 -1.64 6.19 -6.50
CA VAL A 57 -0.41 5.79 -7.18
C VAL A 57 0.67 6.86 -7.01
N MET A 58 1.86 6.44 -6.62
CA MET A 58 3.06 7.27 -6.57
C MET A 58 4.22 6.51 -7.22
N CYS A 59 4.93 7.13 -8.17
CA CYS A 59 6.09 6.50 -8.84
C CYS A 59 5.79 5.11 -9.46
N CYS A 60 4.60 4.93 -10.04
CA CYS A 60 4.09 3.65 -10.58
C CYS A 60 3.86 2.56 -9.52
N GLU A 61 3.86 2.91 -8.23
CA GLU A 61 3.60 2.02 -7.12
C GLU A 61 2.27 2.39 -6.45
N PRO A 62 1.46 1.39 -6.04
CA PRO A 62 0.26 1.64 -5.26
C PRO A 62 0.64 1.85 -3.80
N VAL A 63 0.23 2.99 -3.24
CA VAL A 63 0.57 3.40 -1.88
C VAL A 63 -0.66 3.90 -1.11
N ILE A 64 -0.56 3.92 0.22
CA ILE A 64 -1.56 4.51 1.12
C ILE A 64 -0.85 5.29 2.23
N MET A 65 -1.44 6.40 2.67
CA MET A 65 -0.92 7.13 3.83
C MET A 65 -1.43 6.49 5.12
N VAL A 66 -0.66 6.59 6.19
CA VAL A 66 -0.99 6.06 7.52
C VAL A 66 -0.80 7.13 8.59
N GLU A 67 -1.47 6.99 9.74
CA GLU A 67 -1.55 8.05 10.76
C GLU A 67 -0.22 8.28 11.51
N ASP A 68 0.53 7.21 11.79
CA ASP A 68 1.67 7.27 12.73
C ASP A 68 3.02 7.63 12.06
N VAL A 69 3.06 7.75 10.74
CA VAL A 69 4.26 8.18 10.00
C VAL A 69 3.93 9.26 8.98
N SER A 70 4.86 10.19 8.78
CA SER A 70 4.76 11.26 7.78
C SER A 70 5.05 10.77 6.35
N GLY A 71 4.52 9.60 5.99
CA GLY A 71 4.86 8.90 4.75
C GLY A 71 3.72 8.07 4.17
N ALA A 72 4.00 7.49 3.01
CA ALA A 72 3.13 6.55 2.35
C ALA A 72 3.77 5.16 2.37
N VAL A 73 2.96 4.14 2.62
CA VAL A 73 3.34 2.73 2.64
C VAL A 73 2.82 2.05 1.38
N SER A 74 3.60 1.14 0.80
CA SER A 74 3.19 0.39 -0.39
C SER A 74 2.12 -0.63 -0.03
N LEU A 75 1.06 -0.71 -0.85
CA LEU A 75 0.00 -1.69 -0.68
C LEU A 75 0.50 -3.13 -0.79
N ASP A 76 1.60 -3.37 -1.52
CA ASP A 76 2.22 -4.70 -1.64
C ASP A 76 2.83 -5.20 -0.31
N HIS A 77 3.06 -4.28 0.63
CA HIS A 77 3.69 -4.54 1.92
C HIS A 77 2.79 -4.15 3.09
N CYS A 78 1.50 -3.93 2.81
CA CYS A 78 0.48 -3.69 3.82
C CYS A 78 -0.47 -4.89 3.91
N THR A 79 -0.72 -5.35 5.12
CA THR A 79 -1.74 -6.35 5.39
C THR A 79 -2.86 -5.70 6.20
N VAL A 80 -4.11 -5.80 5.74
CA VAL A 80 -5.26 -5.35 6.54
C VAL A 80 -5.43 -6.29 7.72
N VAL A 81 -5.46 -5.72 8.92
CA VAL A 81 -5.86 -6.47 10.12
C VAL A 81 -7.37 -6.56 10.07
N ALA A 82 -7.90 -7.76 9.80
CA ALA A 82 -9.33 -7.98 9.88
C ALA A 82 -9.76 -7.66 11.33
N GLU A 83 -10.62 -6.65 11.50
CA GLU A 83 -11.38 -6.54 12.74
C GLU A 83 -12.22 -7.83 12.83
N GLU A 84 -11.88 -8.71 13.78
CA GLU A 84 -12.80 -9.78 14.16
C GLU A 84 -14.16 -9.14 14.42
N ALA A 85 -15.14 -9.54 13.63
CA ALA A 85 -16.52 -9.12 13.83
C ALA A 85 -16.92 -9.53 15.25
N ALA A 86 -17.00 -8.55 16.14
CA ALA A 86 -17.54 -8.69 17.49
C ALA A 86 -19.05 -8.97 17.44
#